data_AF-A0AAV9UPR7-F1
#
_entry.id   AF-A0AAV9UPR7-F1
#
_cell.length_a   1.000
_cell.length_b   1.000
_cell.length_c   1.000
_cell.angle_alpha   90.00
_cell.angle_beta   90.00
_cell.angle_gamma   90.00
#
_symmetry.space_group_name_H-M   'P 1'
#
loop_
_entity.id
_entity.type
_entity.pdbx_description
1 polymer ?
#
loop_
_entity_poly.entity_id
_entity_poly.type
_entity_poly.pdbx_seq_one_letter_code
_entity_poly.pdbx_strand_id
1 'polypeptide(L)'
;MAGKTGRFASQTARKGRTEAVQTQLKKPLPALNIVTNAHALYSSEWTRTESLKPECLVDWGDFLDDVEEFFSTRDLFQRVAINDSAVEHVIVGNETGVSGRVFANVGQPLGKAWSSCGIEGLQGLRFHDPQVDEKVRREPHNGPDFPDFIISDTSEVNASPRIVGEIKAPWRIQLKNVYEAPAIFVELLMGQLSRQMRLLNLKYGILTTYEYTIFVRRMGPYRYEMTPPIEYNARNPSVSQCFFYLGYLTTTTGYGFLEDESFDRTLLLGNDIDTIMRSTAPERKLPGEHPAETTLCLSRVTRNSILYGPDTLPTGIIECTKIIRKGCQGTVVLEGRWKDMDVVVKFWPDIPEDIYTNFYKEIPWALRAYNSWGYKNELAKYKELEGSPFIAELLDYGRVVLSNELEDGNLIILRKVPGEPFSNQMWENFSVEEQEAFRQQLSAAFKDFRDHHLVHKDATKDNVMWIKDERQVVILDLESVEPTQPEYPDDMEIKSILDMSVVI
;
A
#
# COMPACT_ATOMS: atom_id res chain seq x y z
N MET A 1 53.76 -59.32 31.41
CA MET A 1 53.25 -57.94 31.60
C MET A 1 53.91 -57.07 30.53
N ALA A 2 53.29 -56.29 29.68
CA ALA A 2 51.89 -55.98 29.38
C ALA A 2 51.83 -55.56 27.90
N GLY A 3 50.75 -55.90 27.20
CA GLY A 3 50.57 -55.57 25.78
C GLY A 3 50.20 -54.09 25.55
N LYS A 4 50.54 -53.58 24.37
CA LYS A 4 49.90 -52.42 23.76
C LYS A 4 49.82 -52.60 22.24
N THR A 5 48.75 -53.24 21.80
CA THR A 5 48.24 -53.16 20.43
C THR A 5 47.45 -51.86 20.29
N GLY A 6 48.08 -50.83 19.71
CA GLY A 6 47.40 -49.60 19.30
C GLY A 6 46.58 -49.85 18.04
N ARG A 7 45.26 -49.99 18.18
CA ARG A 7 44.30 -49.93 17.08
C ARG A 7 44.32 -48.52 16.49
N PHE A 8 44.75 -48.39 15.25
CA PHE A 8 44.35 -47.25 14.40
C PHE A 8 42.85 -47.40 14.11
N ALA A 9 42.01 -46.65 14.84
CA ALA A 9 40.63 -46.46 14.47
C ALA A 9 40.60 -45.57 13.23
N SER A 10 40.23 -46.15 12.09
CA SER A 10 39.89 -45.39 10.89
C SER A 10 38.70 -44.49 11.21
N GLN A 11 38.95 -43.18 11.27
CA GLN A 11 37.88 -42.18 11.19
C GLN A 11 37.30 -42.25 9.78
N THR A 12 36.32 -43.11 9.56
CA THR A 12 35.39 -42.96 8.43
C THR A 12 34.63 -41.67 8.66
N ALA A 13 35.04 -40.61 7.94
CA ALA A 13 34.31 -39.36 7.85
C ALA A 13 32.83 -39.65 7.58
N ARG A 14 31.95 -39.20 8.49
CA ARG A 14 30.50 -39.21 8.27
C ARG A 14 30.24 -38.42 6.99
N LYS A 15 29.99 -39.11 5.89
CA LYS A 15 29.57 -38.53 4.62
C LYS A 15 28.31 -37.71 4.92
N GLY A 16 28.39 -36.38 4.82
CA GLY A 16 27.26 -35.49 5.08
C GLY A 16 26.07 -35.91 4.24
N ARG A 17 24.86 -35.84 4.80
CA ARG A 17 23.64 -36.17 4.04
C ARG A 17 23.48 -35.16 2.89
N THR A 18 23.21 -35.66 1.69
CA THR A 18 22.97 -34.84 0.49
C THR A 18 21.63 -35.18 -0.15
N GLU A 19 21.05 -34.23 -0.89
CA GLU A 19 19.81 -34.35 -1.66
C GLU A 19 19.96 -33.67 -3.04
N ALA A 20 19.00 -33.88 -3.95
CA ALA A 20 19.01 -33.20 -5.25
C ALA A 20 18.63 -31.72 -5.11
N VAL A 21 19.17 -30.84 -5.96
CA VAL A 21 18.84 -29.40 -5.97
C VAL A 21 17.32 -29.19 -6.08
N GLN A 22 16.65 -29.89 -7.00
CA GLN A 22 15.19 -29.79 -7.16
C GLN A 22 14.44 -30.17 -5.87
N THR A 23 14.89 -31.21 -5.17
CA THR A 23 14.28 -31.65 -3.91
C THR A 23 14.46 -30.61 -2.81
N GLN A 24 15.63 -29.98 -2.73
CA GLN A 24 15.89 -28.93 -1.74
C GLN A 24 15.04 -27.69 -2.01
N LEU A 25 14.93 -27.26 -3.27
CA LEU A 25 14.17 -26.06 -3.64
C LEU A 25 12.66 -26.25 -3.50
N LYS A 26 12.13 -27.46 -3.70
CA LYS A 26 10.68 -27.72 -3.55
C LYS A 26 10.18 -27.65 -2.09
N LYS A 27 11.06 -27.60 -1.10
CA LYS A 27 10.66 -27.55 0.31
C LYS A 27 10.00 -26.20 0.62
N PRO A 28 8.90 -26.19 1.40
CA PRO A 28 8.39 -24.94 1.97
C PRO A 28 9.41 -24.34 2.94
N LEU A 29 9.34 -23.03 3.13
CA LEU A 29 10.11 -22.38 4.20
C LEU A 29 9.56 -22.81 5.57
N PRO A 30 10.39 -22.90 6.62
CA PRO A 30 9.93 -23.13 7.98
C PRO A 30 9.08 -21.95 8.47
N ALA A 31 8.02 -22.21 9.23
CA ALA A 31 7.24 -21.13 9.86
C ALA A 31 8.10 -20.35 10.86
N LEU A 32 7.92 -19.02 10.93
CA LEU A 32 8.60 -18.21 11.93
C LEU A 32 7.95 -18.37 13.31
N ASN A 33 8.77 -18.46 14.35
CA ASN A 33 8.30 -18.36 15.74
C ASN A 33 8.35 -16.88 16.17
N ILE A 34 7.26 -16.14 15.96
CA ILE A 34 7.18 -14.70 16.25
C ILE A 34 6.68 -14.46 17.68
N VAL A 35 7.31 -13.56 18.43
CA VAL A 35 6.78 -13.07 19.72
C VAL A 35 5.99 -11.79 19.49
N THR A 36 4.67 -11.88 19.61
CA THR A 36 3.72 -10.78 19.34
C THR A 36 3.80 -9.60 20.32
N ASN A 37 4.46 -9.77 21.48
CA ASN A 37 4.39 -8.81 22.59
C ASN A 37 5.71 -8.07 22.89
N ALA A 38 6.78 -8.31 22.12
CA ALA A 38 8.12 -7.78 22.39
C ALA A 38 8.75 -7.08 21.17
N HIS A 39 7.92 -6.47 20.32
CA HIS A 39 8.39 -5.81 19.10
C HIS A 39 9.19 -4.55 19.41
N ALA A 40 10.53 -4.69 19.37
CA ALA A 40 11.47 -3.59 19.53
C ALA A 40 11.19 -2.48 18.49
N LEU A 41 11.18 -1.24 18.98
CA LEU A 41 10.82 -0.01 18.26
C LEU A 41 11.87 0.49 17.25
N TYR A 42 12.85 -0.33 16.89
CA TYR A 42 13.81 0.07 15.86
C TYR A 42 13.11 -0.02 14.49
N SER A 43 12.63 1.13 14.01
CA SER A 43 12.17 1.34 12.64
C SER A 43 13.37 1.70 11.76
N SER A 44 13.49 1.07 10.61
CA SER A 44 13.81 1.85 9.42
C SER A 44 12.65 2.83 9.26
N GLU A 45 12.89 4.11 9.56
CA GLU A 45 11.89 5.15 9.24
C GLU A 45 11.53 4.98 7.76
N TRP A 46 10.24 5.02 7.42
CA TRP A 46 9.81 5.23 6.03
C TRP A 46 10.37 6.58 5.60
N THR A 47 11.58 6.60 5.06
CA THR A 47 12.20 7.84 4.63
C THR A 47 11.61 8.27 3.33
N ARG A 48 10.56 9.10 3.41
CA ARG A 48 10.15 10.00 2.31
C ARG A 48 10.26 9.33 0.94
N THR A 49 9.77 8.10 0.83
CA THR A 49 10.06 7.25 -0.32
C THR A 49 9.26 7.75 -1.52
N GLU A 50 9.76 7.46 -2.71
CA GLU A 50 8.95 7.59 -3.92
C GLU A 50 7.63 6.86 -3.70
N SER A 51 6.50 7.44 -4.11
CA SER A 51 5.23 6.71 -4.30
C SER A 51 5.18 6.25 -5.74
N LEU A 52 4.90 4.99 -6.01
CA LEU A 52 4.77 4.49 -7.38
C LEU A 52 3.31 4.46 -7.77
N LYS A 53 2.90 5.24 -8.77
CA LYS A 53 1.52 5.28 -9.29
C LYS A 53 0.93 3.89 -9.51
N PRO A 54 -0.35 3.64 -9.16
CA PRO A 54 -1.00 2.35 -9.38
C PRO A 54 -1.01 1.94 -10.85
N GLU A 55 -1.09 2.89 -11.79
CA GLU A 55 -1.08 2.63 -13.23
C GLU A 55 0.27 2.07 -13.72
N CYS A 56 1.34 2.27 -12.96
CA CYS A 56 2.64 1.69 -13.24
C CYS A 56 2.77 0.23 -12.77
N LEU A 57 1.80 -0.27 -12.00
CA LEU A 57 1.78 -1.61 -11.44
C LEU A 57 0.86 -2.53 -12.24
N VAL A 58 1.42 -3.61 -12.78
CA VAL A 58 0.72 -4.56 -13.62
C VAL A 58 0.93 -5.97 -13.07
N ASP A 59 0.00 -6.88 -13.33
CA ASP A 59 0.14 -8.29 -12.96
C ASP A 59 1.22 -9.00 -13.79
N TRP A 60 2.06 -9.80 -13.13
CA TRP A 60 3.00 -10.73 -13.76
C TRP A 60 2.37 -12.14 -13.81
N GLY A 61 1.29 -12.26 -14.56
CA GLY A 61 0.39 -13.42 -14.51
C GLY A 61 0.98 -14.76 -14.97
N ASP A 62 1.99 -14.77 -15.83
CA ASP A 62 2.63 -15.98 -16.36
C ASP A 62 3.79 -16.52 -15.50
N PHE A 63 4.21 -15.79 -14.46
CA PHE A 63 5.41 -16.13 -13.68
C PHE A 63 5.36 -17.52 -13.04
N LEU A 64 4.24 -17.91 -12.43
CA LEU A 64 4.16 -19.17 -11.71
C LEU A 64 4.18 -20.37 -12.67
N ASP A 65 3.50 -20.26 -13.80
CA ASP A 65 3.50 -21.27 -14.87
C ASP A 65 4.91 -21.44 -15.44
N ASP A 66 5.61 -20.33 -15.70
CA ASP A 66 7.00 -20.30 -16.15
C ASP A 66 7.95 -21.01 -15.17
N VAL A 67 7.76 -20.82 -13.86
CA VAL A 67 8.54 -21.51 -12.82
C VAL A 67 8.27 -23.02 -12.88
N GLU A 68 7.01 -23.43 -12.98
CA GLU A 68 6.66 -24.85 -13.07
C GLU A 68 7.23 -25.51 -14.33
N GLU A 69 7.10 -24.86 -15.49
CA GLU A 69 7.68 -25.33 -16.75
C GLU A 69 9.20 -25.48 -16.62
N PHE A 70 9.89 -24.48 -16.07
CA PHE A 70 11.34 -24.51 -15.86
C PHE A 70 11.76 -25.72 -15.02
N PHE A 71 11.10 -25.96 -13.88
CA PHE A 71 11.46 -27.07 -13.00
C PHE A 71 11.03 -28.45 -13.53
N SER A 72 10.09 -28.50 -14.47
CA SER A 72 9.67 -29.75 -15.13
C SER A 72 10.64 -30.18 -16.25
N THR A 73 11.34 -29.22 -16.88
CA THR A 73 12.16 -29.45 -18.07
C THR A 73 13.67 -29.50 -17.80
N ARG A 74 14.14 -28.96 -16.66
CA ARG A 74 15.57 -28.83 -16.36
C ARG A 74 16.11 -29.97 -15.49
N ASP A 75 17.34 -30.42 -15.81
CA ASP A 75 18.09 -31.37 -14.97
C ASP A 75 18.71 -30.66 -13.76
N LEU A 76 18.05 -30.83 -12.61
CA LEU A 76 18.49 -30.33 -11.31
C LEU A 76 18.75 -31.48 -10.31
N PHE A 77 19.24 -32.62 -10.80
CA PHE A 77 19.57 -33.80 -9.98
C PHE A 77 20.92 -33.72 -9.26
N GLN A 78 21.69 -32.63 -9.47
CA GLN A 78 22.97 -32.44 -8.80
C GLN A 78 22.80 -32.40 -7.28
N ARG A 79 23.80 -32.92 -6.57
CA ARG A 79 23.70 -33.23 -5.14
C ARG A 79 24.23 -32.08 -4.30
N VAL A 80 23.41 -31.55 -3.40
CA VAL A 80 23.77 -30.51 -2.43
C VAL A 80 23.66 -31.03 -1.00
N ALA A 81 24.41 -30.43 -0.07
CA ALA A 81 24.29 -30.74 1.34
C ALA A 81 22.91 -30.29 1.85
N ILE A 82 22.18 -31.20 2.51
CA ILE A 82 20.82 -30.96 3.01
C ILE A 82 20.81 -29.72 3.91
N ASN A 83 19.87 -28.82 3.64
CA ASN A 83 19.54 -27.72 4.54
C ASN A 83 18.40 -28.18 5.47
N ASP A 84 18.74 -28.86 6.57
CA ASP A 84 17.76 -29.31 7.56
C ASP A 84 17.30 -28.11 8.40
N SER A 85 16.24 -27.43 7.93
CA SER A 85 15.59 -26.33 8.66
C SER A 85 14.14 -26.66 9.04
N ALA A 86 13.70 -27.92 8.93
CA ALA A 86 12.29 -28.31 9.10
C ALA A 86 11.64 -27.88 10.43
N VAL A 87 12.45 -27.56 11.45
CA VAL A 87 11.99 -26.97 12.71
C VAL A 87 12.74 -25.66 12.93
N GLU A 88 12.00 -24.55 13.00
CA GLU A 88 12.56 -23.26 13.41
C GLU A 88 12.78 -23.27 14.92
N HIS A 89 14.00 -22.94 15.34
CA HIS A 89 14.40 -22.87 16.75
C HIS A 89 14.69 -21.43 17.19
N VAL A 90 14.72 -20.49 16.25
CA VAL A 90 14.93 -19.08 16.51
C VAL A 90 13.58 -18.41 16.72
N ILE A 91 13.50 -17.70 17.83
CA ILE A 91 12.38 -16.83 18.13
C ILE A 91 12.67 -15.44 17.53
N VAL A 92 11.76 -14.94 16.71
CA VAL A 92 11.90 -13.67 15.99
C VAL A 92 11.08 -12.58 16.71
N GLY A 93 11.74 -11.46 17.05
CA GLY A 93 11.11 -10.33 17.74
C GLY A 93 11.24 -8.98 17.03
N ASN A 94 12.05 -8.89 15.98
CA ASN A 94 12.30 -7.67 15.21
C ASN A 94 12.61 -7.97 13.74
N GLU A 95 12.68 -6.92 12.93
CA GLU A 95 12.96 -6.97 11.49
C GLU A 95 14.33 -7.61 11.18
N THR A 96 15.37 -7.30 11.94
CA THR A 96 16.68 -7.96 11.83
C THR A 96 16.59 -9.48 12.01
N GLY A 97 15.73 -9.95 12.91
CA GLY A 97 15.44 -11.37 13.09
C GLY A 97 14.79 -11.98 11.85
N VAL A 98 13.83 -11.29 11.23
CA VAL A 98 13.20 -11.70 9.96
C VAL A 98 14.27 -11.77 8.86
N SER A 99 15.08 -10.72 8.70
CA SER A 99 16.18 -10.70 7.73
C SER A 99 17.13 -11.88 7.93
N GLY A 100 17.58 -12.11 9.16
CA GLY A 100 18.43 -13.26 9.49
C GLY A 100 17.81 -14.61 9.13
N ARG A 101 16.47 -14.74 9.15
CA ARG A 101 15.76 -15.96 8.69
C ARG A 101 15.65 -16.03 7.18
N VAL A 102 15.42 -14.91 6.49
CA VAL A 102 15.48 -14.87 5.00
C VAL A 102 16.87 -15.34 4.53
N PHE A 103 17.95 -14.80 5.07
CA PHE A 103 19.31 -15.24 4.71
C PHE A 103 19.56 -16.73 4.99
N ALA A 104 19.08 -17.24 6.15
CA ALA A 104 19.30 -18.63 6.55
C ALA A 104 18.45 -19.65 5.76
N ASN A 105 17.16 -19.34 5.57
CA ASN A 105 16.17 -20.28 5.03
C ASN A 105 15.99 -20.11 3.51
N VAL A 106 16.37 -18.96 2.94
CA VAL A 106 16.31 -18.68 1.50
C VAL A 106 17.73 -18.56 0.93
N GLY A 107 18.52 -17.61 1.40
CA GLY A 107 19.83 -17.28 0.82
C GLY A 107 20.83 -18.45 0.82
N GLN A 108 21.02 -19.12 1.95
CA GLN A 108 21.94 -20.27 2.07
C GLN A 108 21.57 -21.45 1.16
N PRO A 109 20.32 -21.97 1.18
CA PRO A 109 19.95 -23.07 0.29
C PRO A 109 19.99 -22.67 -1.20
N LEU A 110 19.66 -21.43 -1.57
CA LEU A 110 19.81 -20.93 -2.94
C LEU A 110 21.26 -20.87 -3.39
N GLY A 111 22.16 -20.33 -2.56
CA GLY A 111 23.59 -20.27 -2.89
C GLY A 111 24.20 -21.65 -3.16
N LYS A 112 23.81 -22.67 -2.37
CA LYS A 112 24.18 -24.08 -2.62
C LYS A 112 23.62 -24.60 -3.94
N ALA A 113 22.34 -24.32 -4.21
CA ALA A 113 21.64 -24.75 -5.42
C ALA A 113 22.27 -24.14 -6.67
N TRP A 114 22.42 -22.81 -6.72
CA TRP A 114 23.05 -22.08 -7.82
C TRP A 114 24.47 -22.56 -8.09
N SER A 115 25.28 -22.74 -7.04
CA SER A 115 26.66 -23.25 -7.17
C SER A 115 26.75 -24.66 -7.76
N SER A 116 25.69 -25.47 -7.62
CA SER A 116 25.72 -26.90 -7.94
C SER A 116 24.85 -27.29 -9.15
N CYS A 117 23.94 -26.42 -9.60
CA CYS A 117 22.93 -26.73 -10.61
C CYS A 117 23.46 -26.98 -12.03
N GLY A 118 24.73 -26.65 -12.30
CA GLY A 118 25.33 -26.84 -13.63
C GLY A 118 24.84 -25.88 -14.72
N ILE A 119 23.97 -24.92 -14.40
CA ILE A 119 23.46 -23.91 -15.35
C ILE A 119 24.45 -22.74 -15.39
N GLU A 120 25.03 -22.47 -16.55
CA GLU A 120 25.97 -21.36 -16.78
C GLU A 120 25.37 -20.01 -16.35
N GLY A 121 26.19 -19.20 -15.68
CA GLY A 121 25.82 -17.89 -15.14
C GLY A 121 25.16 -17.94 -13.76
N LEU A 122 24.67 -19.09 -13.29
CA LEU A 122 24.10 -19.20 -11.95
C LEU A 122 25.15 -19.44 -10.86
N GLN A 123 26.28 -20.09 -11.20
CA GLN A 123 27.23 -20.57 -10.19
C GLN A 123 27.87 -19.44 -9.35
N GLY A 124 27.92 -18.22 -9.91
CA GLY A 124 28.42 -17.02 -9.26
C GLY A 124 27.41 -16.27 -8.40
N LEU A 125 26.11 -16.59 -8.48
CA LEU A 125 25.09 -15.82 -7.75
C LEU A 125 25.18 -16.02 -6.24
N ARG A 126 25.23 -14.91 -5.49
CA ARG A 126 25.25 -14.90 -4.02
C ARG A 126 24.28 -13.86 -3.47
N PHE A 127 23.60 -14.27 -2.42
CA PHE A 127 22.78 -13.41 -1.57
C PHE A 127 23.71 -12.73 -0.55
N HIS A 128 23.68 -11.40 -0.42
CA HIS A 128 24.56 -10.68 0.48
C HIS A 128 23.97 -9.33 0.94
N ASP A 129 24.61 -8.76 1.96
CA ASP A 129 24.28 -7.43 2.46
C ASP A 129 24.58 -6.35 1.39
N PRO A 130 23.76 -5.29 1.28
CA PRO A 130 23.93 -4.24 0.29
C PRO A 130 25.29 -3.55 0.34
N GLN A 131 25.90 -3.45 1.52
CA GLN A 131 27.18 -2.77 1.74
C GLN A 131 28.36 -3.48 1.06
N VAL A 132 28.17 -4.68 0.51
CA VAL A 132 29.17 -5.32 -0.36
C VAL A 132 29.28 -4.57 -1.70
N ASP A 133 28.17 -4.05 -2.22
CA ASP A 133 28.12 -3.34 -3.50
C ASP A 133 28.83 -1.97 -3.39
N GLU A 134 29.67 -1.66 -4.39
CA GLU A 134 30.45 -0.44 -4.38
C GLU A 134 29.61 0.81 -4.67
N LYS A 135 28.59 0.73 -5.53
CA LYS A 135 27.71 1.87 -5.80
C LYS A 135 26.93 2.23 -4.55
N VAL A 136 26.40 1.23 -3.86
CA VAL A 136 25.75 1.36 -2.55
C VAL A 136 26.66 2.06 -1.54
N ARG A 137 27.93 1.64 -1.42
CA ARG A 137 28.88 2.26 -0.48
C ARG A 137 29.30 3.69 -0.84
N ARG A 138 29.32 4.03 -2.13
CA ARG A 138 29.82 5.32 -2.62
C ARG A 138 28.75 6.41 -2.61
N GLU A 139 27.48 6.08 -2.45
CA GLU A 139 26.44 7.09 -2.32
C GLU A 139 26.67 7.90 -1.04
N PRO A 140 26.99 9.21 -1.14
CA PRO A 140 27.53 10.02 -0.04
C PRO A 140 26.49 10.41 1.00
N HIS A 141 25.28 9.84 0.94
CA HIS A 141 24.21 10.06 1.89
C HIS A 141 23.88 8.71 2.51
N ASN A 142 24.30 8.54 3.77
CA ASN A 142 23.84 7.48 4.68
C ASN A 142 22.33 7.63 4.96
N GLY A 143 21.51 7.66 3.91
CA GLY A 143 20.06 7.63 4.00
C GLY A 143 19.59 6.18 4.14
N PRO A 144 18.46 5.92 4.82
CA PRO A 144 17.92 4.59 5.04
C PRO A 144 17.18 4.01 3.81
N ASP A 145 17.65 4.34 2.60
CA ASP A 145 17.02 3.96 1.32
C ASP A 145 17.69 2.73 0.66
N PHE A 146 18.66 2.09 1.32
CA PHE A 146 19.31 0.90 0.77
C PHE A 146 18.35 -0.30 0.78
N PRO A 147 18.46 -1.21 -0.20
CA PRO A 147 17.74 -2.48 -0.14
C PRO A 147 18.13 -3.24 1.14
N ASP A 148 17.33 -4.19 1.60
CA ASP A 148 17.72 -5.05 2.73
C ASP A 148 18.70 -6.15 2.31
N PHE A 149 18.65 -6.55 1.05
CA PHE A 149 19.59 -7.50 0.47
C PHE A 149 19.79 -7.29 -1.03
N ILE A 150 20.90 -7.82 -1.51
CA ILE A 150 21.21 -7.87 -2.95
C ILE A 150 21.58 -9.31 -3.32
N ILE A 151 21.19 -9.73 -4.52
CA ILE A 151 21.73 -10.92 -5.17
C ILE A 151 22.64 -10.45 -6.30
N SER A 152 23.93 -10.82 -6.22
CA SER A 152 24.94 -10.42 -7.20
C SER A 152 25.68 -11.62 -7.77
N ASP A 153 26.20 -11.47 -8.98
CA ASP A 153 27.20 -12.38 -9.52
C ASP A 153 28.58 -12.04 -8.97
N THR A 154 29.09 -12.90 -8.07
CA THR A 154 30.41 -12.73 -7.44
C THR A 154 31.55 -13.36 -8.23
N SER A 155 31.27 -13.91 -9.43
CA SER A 155 32.35 -14.30 -10.35
C SER A 155 33.03 -13.08 -10.99
N GLU A 156 32.36 -11.93 -10.97
CA GLU A 156 32.89 -10.65 -11.41
C GLU A 156 33.67 -9.95 -10.29
N VAL A 157 34.73 -9.20 -10.66
CA VAL A 157 35.68 -8.55 -9.74
C VAL A 157 34.99 -7.66 -8.69
N ASN A 158 33.87 -7.04 -9.05
CA ASN A 158 33.16 -6.08 -8.19
C ASN A 158 31.80 -6.56 -7.68
N ALA A 159 31.48 -7.86 -7.79
CA ALA A 159 30.15 -8.43 -7.48
C ALA A 159 29.01 -7.65 -8.17
N SER A 160 28.62 -8.09 -9.36
CA SER A 160 27.67 -7.36 -10.20
C SER A 160 26.23 -7.58 -9.72
N PRO A 161 25.53 -6.54 -9.20
CA PRO A 161 24.18 -6.70 -8.67
C PRO A 161 23.23 -7.12 -9.77
N ARG A 162 22.36 -8.08 -9.47
CA ARG A 162 21.38 -8.65 -10.42
C ARG A 162 19.94 -8.47 -9.95
N ILE A 163 19.71 -8.51 -8.64
CA ILE A 163 18.39 -8.40 -8.00
C ILE A 163 18.54 -7.60 -6.70
N VAL A 164 17.60 -6.71 -6.42
CA VAL A 164 17.42 -6.07 -5.09
C VAL A 164 16.26 -6.69 -4.34
N GLY A 165 16.33 -6.66 -3.01
CA GLY A 165 15.23 -7.12 -2.20
C GLY A 165 15.02 -6.30 -0.94
N GLU A 166 13.74 -6.18 -0.59
CA GLU A 166 13.23 -5.48 0.57
C GLU A 166 12.56 -6.52 1.49
N ILE A 167 12.89 -6.46 2.78
CA ILE A 167 12.41 -7.34 3.82
C ILE A 167 11.60 -6.50 4.79
N LYS A 168 10.33 -6.87 4.96
CA LYS A 168 9.43 -6.20 5.87
C LYS A 168 9.05 -7.13 7.01
N ALA A 169 8.78 -6.58 8.18
CA ALA A 169 8.27 -7.40 9.27
C ALA A 169 6.80 -7.82 8.98
N PRO A 170 6.44 -9.12 9.13
CA PRO A 170 5.09 -9.60 8.81
C PRO A 170 3.99 -9.00 9.68
N TRP A 171 4.33 -8.54 10.89
CA TRP A 171 3.42 -7.79 11.77
C TRP A 171 3.34 -6.29 11.46
N ARG A 172 4.14 -5.77 10.52
CA ARG A 172 4.07 -4.37 10.06
C ARG A 172 3.37 -4.24 8.71
N ILE A 173 3.44 -5.25 7.86
CA ILE A 173 2.90 -5.21 6.49
C ILE A 173 2.26 -6.57 6.19
N GLN A 174 0.98 -6.58 5.82
CA GLN A 174 0.30 -7.79 5.36
C GLN A 174 0.28 -7.83 3.84
N LEU A 175 1.25 -8.55 3.25
CA LEU A 175 1.32 -8.67 1.78
C LEU A 175 0.23 -9.56 1.18
N LYS A 176 -0.41 -10.42 1.97
CA LYS A 176 -1.43 -11.38 1.50
C LYS A 176 -2.51 -10.72 0.62
N ASN A 177 -2.96 -9.54 1.04
CA ASN A 177 -4.06 -8.82 0.41
C ASN A 177 -3.57 -7.52 -0.24
N VAL A 178 -2.33 -7.51 -0.76
CA VAL A 178 -1.71 -6.28 -1.30
C VAL A 178 -2.57 -5.62 -2.38
N TYR A 179 -3.27 -6.38 -3.21
CA TYR A 179 -4.15 -5.85 -4.27
C TYR A 179 -5.48 -5.30 -3.76
N GLU A 180 -5.87 -5.65 -2.53
CA GLU A 180 -7.09 -5.14 -1.87
C GLU A 180 -6.76 -3.96 -0.94
N ALA A 181 -5.47 -3.69 -0.71
CA ALA A 181 -5.05 -2.58 0.12
C ALA A 181 -5.36 -1.24 -0.55
N PRO A 182 -5.59 -0.16 0.22
CA PRO A 182 -5.72 1.18 -0.34
C PRO A 182 -4.53 1.50 -1.26
N ALA A 183 -4.79 2.12 -2.42
CA ALA A 183 -3.79 2.38 -3.45
C ALA A 183 -2.49 2.96 -2.86
N ILE A 184 -2.60 3.99 -2.02
CA ILE A 184 -1.47 4.64 -1.33
C ILE A 184 -0.54 3.66 -0.59
N PHE A 185 -1.06 2.57 -0.03
CA PHE A 185 -0.24 1.58 0.67
C PHE A 185 0.66 0.80 -0.31
N VAL A 186 0.08 0.40 -1.44
CA VAL A 186 0.81 -0.28 -2.50
C VAL A 186 1.82 0.68 -3.15
N GLU A 187 1.41 1.92 -3.39
CA GLU A 187 2.28 2.97 -3.96
C GLU A 187 3.54 3.20 -3.10
N LEU A 188 3.39 3.26 -1.78
CA LEU A 188 4.51 3.47 -0.86
C LEU A 188 5.45 2.26 -0.78
N LEU A 189 4.89 1.05 -0.63
CA LEU A 189 5.67 -0.18 -0.56
C LEU A 189 6.49 -0.39 -1.83
N MET A 190 5.82 -0.22 -2.98
CA MET A 190 6.43 -0.46 -4.27
C MET A 190 7.35 0.68 -4.70
N GLY A 191 7.06 1.90 -4.27
CA GLY A 191 7.90 3.05 -4.58
C GLY A 191 9.29 2.99 -3.97
N GLN A 192 9.43 2.44 -2.76
CA GLN A 192 10.76 2.15 -2.19
C GLN A 192 11.54 1.14 -3.04
N LEU A 193 10.93 -0.02 -3.34
CA LEU A 193 11.58 -1.05 -4.14
C LEU A 193 11.89 -0.55 -5.56
N SER A 194 10.98 0.18 -6.20
CA SER A 194 11.18 0.73 -7.54
C SER A 194 12.34 1.72 -7.56
N ARG A 195 12.47 2.57 -6.54
CA ARG A 195 13.60 3.48 -6.41
C ARG A 195 14.93 2.72 -6.34
N GLN A 196 15.01 1.69 -5.50
CA GLN A 196 16.23 0.87 -5.38
C GLN A 196 16.58 0.18 -6.69
N MET A 197 15.60 -0.39 -7.39
CA MET A 197 15.77 -0.96 -8.72
C MET A 197 16.31 0.08 -9.72
N ARG A 198 15.80 1.31 -9.67
CA ARG A 198 16.27 2.42 -10.53
C ARG A 198 17.71 2.83 -10.20
N LEU A 199 18.02 3.07 -8.92
CA LEU A 199 19.36 3.50 -8.48
C LEU A 199 20.46 2.51 -8.88
N LEU A 200 20.16 1.21 -8.81
CA LEU A 200 21.10 0.16 -9.20
C LEU A 200 21.01 -0.24 -10.68
N ASN A 201 20.10 0.38 -11.46
CA ASN A 201 19.82 0.04 -12.86
C ASN A 201 19.44 -1.43 -13.05
N LEU A 202 18.57 -1.95 -12.20
CA LEU A 202 18.16 -3.35 -12.17
C LEU A 202 16.74 -3.54 -12.67
N LYS A 203 16.54 -4.69 -13.32
CA LYS A 203 15.26 -5.14 -13.83
C LYS A 203 14.44 -5.89 -12.78
N TYR A 204 15.07 -6.50 -11.79
CA TYR A 204 14.40 -7.44 -10.88
C TYR A 204 14.45 -6.99 -9.42
N GLY A 205 13.32 -7.12 -8.74
CA GLY A 205 13.13 -6.77 -7.35
C GLY A 205 12.34 -7.84 -6.59
N ILE A 206 12.48 -7.86 -5.27
CA ILE A 206 11.76 -8.78 -4.38
C ILE A 206 11.25 -8.00 -3.17
N LEU A 207 9.98 -8.18 -2.83
CA LEU A 207 9.41 -7.70 -1.57
C LEU A 207 8.95 -8.90 -0.76
N THR A 208 9.48 -9.07 0.46
CA THR A 208 9.15 -10.23 1.30
C THR A 208 8.85 -9.82 2.73
N THR A 209 7.84 -10.44 3.33
CA THR A 209 7.60 -10.41 4.78
C THR A 209 8.04 -11.70 5.46
N TYR A 210 8.80 -12.53 4.73
CA TYR A 210 9.00 -13.96 4.98
C TYR A 210 7.72 -14.78 4.82
N GLU A 211 6.60 -14.39 5.44
CA GLU A 211 5.31 -15.08 5.34
C GLU A 211 4.75 -15.07 3.92
N TYR A 212 4.93 -13.96 3.22
CA TYR A 212 4.56 -13.81 1.81
C TYR A 212 5.69 -13.13 1.06
N THR A 213 5.89 -13.50 -0.20
CA THR A 213 6.88 -12.92 -1.09
C THR A 213 6.24 -12.53 -2.41
N ILE A 214 6.56 -11.32 -2.89
CA ILE A 214 6.18 -10.80 -4.20
C ILE A 214 7.46 -10.62 -5.00
N PHE A 215 7.48 -11.12 -6.24
CA PHE A 215 8.55 -10.89 -7.19
C PHE A 215 8.14 -9.81 -8.18
N VAL A 216 9.10 -8.97 -8.55
CA VAL A 216 8.85 -7.78 -9.36
C VAL A 216 9.83 -7.75 -10.52
N ARG A 217 9.33 -7.48 -11.74
CA ARG A 217 10.17 -7.13 -12.88
C ARG A 217 9.80 -5.77 -13.45
N ARG A 218 10.82 -5.04 -13.89
CA ARG A 218 10.66 -3.78 -14.62
C ARG A 218 10.60 -4.10 -16.12
N MET A 219 9.49 -3.73 -16.76
CA MET A 219 9.27 -3.94 -18.20
C MET A 219 9.37 -2.64 -19.00
N GLY A 220 9.38 -1.50 -18.32
CA GLY A 220 9.56 -0.19 -18.93
C GLY A 220 9.92 0.87 -17.90
N PRO A 221 10.17 2.11 -18.35
CA PRO A 221 10.43 3.23 -17.45
C PRO A 221 9.32 3.43 -16.42
N TYR A 222 8.07 3.19 -16.83
CA TYR A 222 6.84 3.39 -16.05
C TYR A 222 6.00 2.11 -15.89
N ARG A 223 6.61 0.92 -16.03
CA ARG A 223 5.90 -0.36 -15.96
C ARG A 223 6.66 -1.38 -15.13
N TYR A 224 6.06 -1.75 -14.01
CA TYR A 224 6.52 -2.77 -13.07
C TYR A 224 5.47 -3.87 -13.02
N GLU A 225 5.90 -5.09 -13.27
CA GLU A 225 5.04 -6.27 -13.19
C GLU A 225 5.31 -7.01 -11.90
N MET A 226 4.25 -7.40 -11.19
CA MET A 226 4.31 -8.02 -9.87
C MET A 226 3.58 -9.35 -9.87
N THR A 227 4.17 -10.35 -9.23
CA THR A 227 3.50 -11.63 -9.01
C THR A 227 2.44 -11.50 -7.91
N PRO A 228 1.45 -12.41 -7.85
CA PRO A 228 0.66 -12.55 -6.64
C PRO A 228 1.55 -12.86 -5.41
N PRO A 229 1.11 -12.51 -4.19
CA PRO A 229 1.81 -12.87 -2.97
C PRO A 229 1.92 -14.40 -2.82
N ILE A 230 3.14 -14.91 -2.74
CA ILE A 230 3.42 -16.35 -2.58
C ILE A 230 3.69 -16.64 -1.11
N GLU A 231 2.87 -17.49 -0.50
CA GLU A 231 3.00 -17.88 0.90
C GLU A 231 4.27 -18.70 1.15
N TYR A 232 4.90 -18.52 2.31
CA TYR A 232 6.15 -19.19 2.71
C TYR A 232 6.06 -20.73 2.64
N ASN A 233 4.85 -21.28 2.82
CA ASN A 233 4.58 -22.72 2.81
C ASN A 233 4.12 -23.26 1.44
N ALA A 234 4.09 -22.41 0.40
CA ALA A 234 3.73 -22.81 -0.96
C ALA A 234 4.65 -23.93 -1.47
N ARG A 235 4.09 -24.82 -2.29
CA ARG A 235 4.81 -26.03 -2.77
C ARG A 235 4.87 -26.17 -4.28
N ASN A 236 3.99 -25.48 -5.02
CA ASN A 236 3.88 -25.54 -6.47
C ASN A 236 3.50 -24.15 -7.00
N PRO A 237 4.47 -23.35 -7.45
CA PRO A 237 5.89 -23.45 -7.08
C PRO A 237 6.12 -23.04 -5.60
N SER A 238 7.21 -23.51 -4.99
CA SER A 238 7.66 -22.99 -3.69
C SER A 238 8.32 -21.62 -3.83
N VAL A 239 8.44 -20.88 -2.73
CA VAL A 239 9.18 -19.59 -2.70
C VAL A 239 10.62 -19.80 -3.19
N SER A 240 11.32 -20.83 -2.73
CA SER A 240 12.70 -21.09 -3.15
C SER A 240 12.81 -21.44 -4.65
N GLN A 241 11.81 -22.10 -5.24
CA GLN A 241 11.77 -22.31 -6.70
C GLN A 241 11.63 -20.97 -7.44
N CYS A 242 10.75 -20.08 -6.96
CA CYS A 242 10.56 -18.76 -7.54
C CYS A 242 11.83 -17.90 -7.49
N PHE A 243 12.52 -17.87 -6.33
CA PHE A 243 13.82 -17.17 -6.21
C PHE A 243 14.88 -17.75 -7.17
N PHE A 244 14.97 -19.07 -7.27
CA PHE A 244 15.93 -19.73 -8.15
C PHE A 244 15.66 -19.36 -9.61
N TYR A 245 14.39 -19.39 -10.02
CA TYR A 245 13.96 -19.03 -11.36
C TYR A 245 14.21 -17.55 -11.67
N LEU A 246 13.96 -16.63 -10.73
CA LEU A 246 14.31 -15.22 -10.92
C LEU A 246 15.81 -15.03 -11.13
N GLY A 247 16.64 -15.77 -10.38
CA GLY A 247 18.09 -15.83 -10.63
C GLY A 247 18.42 -16.28 -12.06
N TYR A 248 17.73 -17.29 -12.57
CA TYR A 248 17.86 -17.75 -13.96
C TYR A 248 17.44 -16.70 -14.99
N LEU A 249 16.37 -15.94 -14.76
CA LEU A 249 15.97 -14.86 -15.64
C LEU A 249 17.06 -13.79 -15.79
N THR A 250 17.82 -13.52 -14.72
CA THR A 250 18.91 -12.54 -14.76
C THR A 250 20.06 -12.93 -15.69
N THR A 251 20.23 -14.23 -15.96
CA THR A 251 21.27 -14.75 -16.85
C THR A 251 20.79 -14.90 -18.29
N THR A 252 19.50 -15.16 -18.51
CA THR A 252 18.94 -15.42 -19.85
C THR A 252 18.33 -14.21 -20.52
N THR A 253 17.72 -13.32 -19.76
CA THR A 253 17.02 -12.13 -20.30
C THR A 253 17.75 -10.82 -20.02
N GLY A 254 18.88 -10.90 -19.32
CA GLY A 254 19.59 -9.74 -18.78
C GLY A 254 18.92 -9.20 -17.51
N TYR A 255 19.68 -8.37 -16.79
CA TYR A 255 19.32 -7.83 -15.47
C TYR A 255 19.39 -6.31 -15.41
N GLY A 256 20.08 -5.68 -16.36
CA GLY A 256 20.23 -4.25 -16.43
C GLY A 256 18.98 -3.57 -17.00
N PHE A 257 18.60 -2.45 -16.43
CA PHE A 257 17.61 -1.54 -16.99
C PHE A 257 18.12 -0.11 -16.84
N LEU A 258 18.47 0.53 -17.96
CA LEU A 258 18.91 1.92 -18.00
C LEU A 258 17.74 2.80 -18.44
N GLU A 259 17.52 3.89 -17.71
CA GLU A 259 16.56 4.91 -18.07
C GLU A 259 17.10 5.74 -19.24
N ASP A 260 16.22 6.10 -20.17
CA ASP A 260 16.56 7.00 -21.26
C ASP A 260 16.77 8.43 -20.73
N GLU A 261 17.55 9.27 -21.42
CA GLU A 261 17.77 10.66 -21.02
C GLU A 261 16.47 11.48 -20.96
N SER A 262 15.44 11.08 -21.71
CA SER A 262 14.11 11.68 -21.69
C SER A 262 13.22 11.19 -20.54
N PHE A 263 13.70 10.29 -19.69
CA PHE A 263 12.93 9.77 -18.57
C PHE A 263 12.54 10.88 -17.59
N ASP A 264 11.23 11.13 -17.50
CA ASP A 264 10.66 12.02 -16.51
C ASP A 264 10.22 11.22 -15.28
N ARG A 265 10.97 11.36 -14.18
CA ARG A 265 10.66 10.73 -12.89
C ARG A 265 9.28 11.12 -12.36
N THR A 266 8.79 12.32 -12.65
CA THR A 266 7.51 12.81 -12.10
C THR A 266 6.30 12.03 -12.62
N LEU A 267 6.42 11.42 -13.81
CA LEU A 267 5.35 10.59 -14.38
C LEU A 267 5.17 9.26 -13.63
N LEU A 268 6.23 8.79 -12.95
CA LEU A 268 6.24 7.57 -12.12
C LEU A 268 5.66 7.82 -10.72
N LEU A 269 5.82 9.04 -10.22
CA LEU A 269 5.49 9.39 -8.84
C LEU A 269 3.98 9.61 -8.68
N GLY A 270 3.37 8.94 -7.69
CA GLY A 270 2.02 9.25 -7.23
C GLY A 270 1.95 10.68 -6.66
N ASN A 271 0.80 11.09 -6.11
CA ASN A 271 0.68 12.39 -5.45
C ASN A 271 1.86 12.57 -4.49
N ASP A 272 2.69 13.60 -4.76
CA ASP A 272 3.97 13.77 -4.09
C ASP A 272 3.73 13.82 -2.58
N ILE A 273 4.34 12.90 -1.84
CA ILE A 273 4.24 12.88 -0.37
C ILE A 273 4.67 14.23 0.17
N ASP A 274 5.63 14.92 -0.46
CA ASP A 274 6.03 16.28 -0.08
C ASP A 274 4.93 17.31 -0.35
N THR A 275 4.08 17.12 -1.35
CA THR A 275 2.90 17.98 -1.63
C THR A 275 1.77 17.69 -0.64
N ILE A 276 1.52 16.41 -0.33
CA ILE A 276 0.65 16.00 0.79
C ILE A 276 1.18 16.61 2.09
N MET A 277 2.48 16.50 2.37
CA MET A 277 3.14 17.00 3.58
C MET A 277 3.13 18.53 3.66
N ARG A 278 3.39 19.26 2.58
CA ARG A 278 3.34 20.73 2.53
C ARG A 278 1.92 21.27 2.66
N SER A 279 0.91 20.55 2.17
CA SER A 279 -0.50 20.86 2.46
C SER A 279 -0.91 20.54 3.92
N THR A 280 -0.17 19.63 4.57
CA THR A 280 -0.38 19.26 5.98
C THR A 280 0.42 20.06 7.00
N ALA A 281 1.50 20.75 6.58
CA ALA A 281 2.26 21.64 7.45
C ALA A 281 1.29 22.66 8.07
N PRO A 282 1.34 22.89 9.40
CA PRO A 282 0.51 23.92 10.00
C PRO A 282 0.95 25.26 9.39
N GLU A 283 0.14 25.80 8.49
CA GLU A 283 0.20 27.22 8.21
C GLU A 283 0.14 27.92 9.56
N ARG A 284 1.18 28.69 9.88
CA ARG A 284 1.06 29.75 10.88
C ARG A 284 -0.05 30.67 10.38
N LYS A 285 -1.28 30.42 10.83
CA LYS A 285 -2.45 31.20 10.46
C LYS A 285 -2.20 32.67 10.80
N LEU A 286 -2.25 33.52 9.78
CA LEU A 286 -2.78 34.86 9.97
C LEU A 286 -4.24 34.71 10.42
N PRO A 287 -4.71 35.47 11.43
CA PRO A 287 -6.08 35.36 11.90
C PRO A 287 -7.02 35.84 10.80
N GLY A 288 -7.83 34.92 10.26
CA GLY A 288 -9.04 35.27 9.53
C GLY A 288 -10.07 35.80 10.53
N GLU A 289 -10.57 37.00 10.28
CA GLU A 289 -11.64 37.63 11.05
C GLU A 289 -12.91 36.77 10.93
N HIS A 290 -13.23 36.00 11.97
CA HIS A 290 -14.56 35.43 12.15
C HIS A 290 -15.41 36.38 13.00
N PRO A 291 -16.71 36.53 12.69
CA PRO A 291 -17.60 37.40 13.45
C PRO A 291 -17.70 36.93 14.89
N ALA A 292 -17.46 37.87 15.81
CA ALA A 292 -17.53 37.66 17.24
C ALA A 292 -18.95 37.27 17.70
N GLU A 293 -18.97 36.51 18.80
CA GLU A 293 -20.12 36.22 19.66
C GLU A 293 -21.14 35.18 19.17
N THR A 294 -20.80 33.91 19.38
CA THR A 294 -21.81 32.91 19.79
C THR A 294 -21.50 32.49 21.22
N THR A 295 -22.28 33.00 22.18
CA THR A 295 -22.27 32.46 23.54
C THR A 295 -22.84 31.05 23.47
N LEU A 296 -21.98 30.03 23.50
CA LEU A 296 -22.38 28.64 23.46
C LEU A 296 -23.35 28.38 24.62
N CYS A 297 -24.61 28.05 24.32
CA CYS A 297 -25.61 27.81 25.36
C CYS A 297 -25.40 26.40 25.94
N LEU A 298 -24.48 26.29 26.90
CA LEU A 298 -24.08 25.01 27.52
C LEU A 298 -25.25 24.24 28.16
N SER A 299 -26.38 24.90 28.45
CA SER A 299 -27.60 24.24 28.93
C SER A 299 -28.26 23.32 27.88
N ARG A 300 -27.88 23.41 26.60
CA ARG A 300 -28.35 22.51 25.52
C ARG A 300 -27.47 21.28 25.31
N VAL A 301 -26.35 21.14 26.04
CA VAL A 301 -25.43 20.00 25.88
C VAL A 301 -26.03 18.75 26.50
N THR A 302 -26.18 17.70 25.70
CA THR A 302 -26.63 16.36 26.10
C THR A 302 -25.48 15.36 25.97
N ARG A 303 -25.74 14.08 26.26
CA ARG A 303 -24.77 12.99 26.01
C ARG A 303 -24.50 12.74 24.53
N ASN A 304 -25.40 13.17 23.65
CA ASN A 304 -25.27 12.99 22.21
C ASN A 304 -24.73 14.25 21.52
N SER A 305 -24.41 15.30 22.28
CA SER A 305 -23.88 16.53 21.72
C SER A 305 -22.40 16.38 21.35
N ILE A 306 -22.03 16.89 20.19
CA ILE A 306 -20.66 17.07 19.72
C ILE A 306 -20.36 18.57 19.75
N LEU A 307 -19.43 18.98 20.60
CA LEU A 307 -18.90 20.34 20.63
C LEU A 307 -17.70 20.41 19.71
N TYR A 308 -17.67 21.39 18.82
CA TYR A 308 -16.59 21.56 17.85
C TYR A 308 -16.20 23.04 17.71
N GLY A 309 -14.99 23.28 17.20
CA GLY A 309 -14.53 24.63 16.91
C GLY A 309 -13.08 24.68 16.41
N PRO A 310 -12.50 25.88 16.30
CA PRO A 310 -11.08 26.04 16.05
C PRO A 310 -10.29 25.61 17.30
N ASP A 311 -9.48 24.57 17.15
CA ASP A 311 -8.60 24.04 18.18
C ASP A 311 -9.37 23.54 19.43
N THR A 312 -9.18 24.18 20.59
CA THR A 312 -9.76 23.75 21.89
C THR A 312 -10.97 24.58 22.33
N LEU A 313 -11.34 25.61 21.57
CA LEU A 313 -12.45 26.50 21.91
C LEU A 313 -13.70 26.08 21.13
N PRO A 314 -14.77 25.60 21.81
CA PRO A 314 -15.97 25.18 21.12
C PRO A 314 -16.73 26.42 20.62
N THR A 315 -17.05 26.43 19.33
CA THR A 315 -17.82 27.49 18.65
C THR A 315 -19.16 26.99 18.15
N GLY A 316 -19.37 25.67 18.08
CA GLY A 316 -20.64 25.07 17.69
C GLY A 316 -21.00 23.81 18.49
N ILE A 317 -22.28 23.45 18.43
CA ILE A 317 -22.84 22.23 19.03
C ILE A 317 -23.67 21.52 17.95
N ILE A 318 -23.43 20.22 17.77
CA ILE A 318 -24.24 19.34 16.94
C ILE A 318 -24.92 18.34 17.87
N GLU A 319 -26.22 18.14 17.73
CA GLU A 319 -26.92 17.06 18.42
C GLU A 319 -26.93 15.81 17.54
N CYS A 320 -26.11 14.82 17.87
CA CYS A 320 -26.06 13.56 17.11
C CYS A 320 -27.35 12.75 17.33
N THR A 321 -27.93 12.26 16.24
CA THR A 321 -29.15 11.45 16.29
C THR A 321 -28.88 9.99 15.92
N LYS A 322 -28.00 9.74 14.94
CA LYS A 322 -27.75 8.41 14.40
C LYS A 322 -26.40 8.34 13.71
N ILE A 323 -25.65 7.25 13.91
CA ILE A 323 -24.51 6.91 13.06
C ILE A 323 -25.04 6.24 11.78
N ILE A 324 -24.71 6.82 10.62
CA ILE A 324 -25.12 6.31 9.30
C ILE A 324 -24.12 5.25 8.82
N ARG A 325 -22.82 5.56 8.88
CA ARG A 325 -21.75 4.69 8.37
C ARG A 325 -20.50 4.81 9.23
N LYS A 326 -19.77 3.70 9.37
CA LYS A 326 -18.39 3.68 9.88
C LYS A 326 -17.48 3.18 8.76
N GLY A 327 -16.51 3.98 8.35
CA GLY A 327 -15.50 3.64 7.36
C GLY A 327 -14.39 2.76 7.93
N CYS A 328 -13.61 2.16 7.03
CA CYS A 328 -12.53 1.22 7.36
C CYS A 328 -11.37 1.85 8.15
N GLN A 329 -11.22 3.17 8.09
CA GLN A 329 -10.14 3.93 8.74
C GLN A 329 -10.61 4.69 10.00
N GLY A 330 -11.78 4.33 10.53
CA GLY A 330 -12.40 5.00 11.66
C GLY A 330 -13.14 6.29 11.30
N THR A 331 -13.21 6.66 10.01
CA THR A 331 -14.10 7.73 9.55
C THR A 331 -15.55 7.41 9.90
N VAL A 332 -16.31 8.40 10.32
CA VAL A 332 -17.72 8.21 10.72
C VAL A 332 -18.58 9.21 9.97
N VAL A 333 -19.68 8.73 9.41
CA VAL A 333 -20.75 9.57 8.88
C VAL A 333 -21.94 9.44 9.81
N LEU A 334 -22.43 10.56 10.33
CA LEU A 334 -23.55 10.61 11.26
C LEU A 334 -24.61 11.63 10.83
N GLU A 335 -25.82 11.38 11.25
CA GLU A 335 -26.96 12.29 11.15
C GLU A 335 -27.12 13.05 12.46
N GLY A 336 -27.41 14.35 12.38
CA GLY A 336 -27.64 15.17 13.56
C GLY A 336 -28.49 16.40 13.30
N ARG A 337 -28.61 17.24 14.33
CA ARG A 337 -29.21 18.57 14.22
C ARG A 337 -28.21 19.66 14.58
N TRP A 338 -28.17 20.71 13.77
CA TRP A 338 -27.32 21.88 13.97
C TRP A 338 -28.10 23.15 13.63
N LYS A 339 -28.16 24.12 14.57
CA LYS A 339 -28.98 25.36 14.44
C LYS A 339 -30.41 25.06 13.95
N ASP A 340 -31.02 24.03 14.54
CA ASP A 340 -32.36 23.51 14.24
C ASP A 340 -32.55 22.92 12.83
N MET A 341 -31.49 22.76 12.03
CA MET A 341 -31.48 22.08 10.74
C MET A 341 -31.02 20.62 10.86
N ASP A 342 -31.52 19.75 9.98
CA ASP A 342 -31.01 18.39 9.85
C ASP A 342 -29.71 18.39 9.03
N VAL A 343 -28.69 17.73 9.56
CA VAL A 343 -27.34 17.74 9.00
C VAL A 343 -26.77 16.33 8.90
N VAL A 344 -25.83 16.17 7.97
CA VAL A 344 -24.91 15.04 7.92
C VAL A 344 -23.54 15.56 8.34
N VAL A 345 -22.87 14.83 9.22
CA VAL A 345 -21.52 15.14 9.67
C VAL A 345 -20.60 14.02 9.26
N LYS A 346 -19.55 14.36 8.51
CA LYS A 346 -18.45 13.45 8.19
C LYS A 346 -17.30 13.77 9.12
N PHE A 347 -16.78 12.75 9.81
CA PHE A 347 -15.75 12.85 10.83
C PHE A 347 -14.54 12.00 10.46
N TRP A 348 -13.36 12.57 10.64
CA TRP A 348 -12.06 11.94 10.49
C TRP A 348 -11.34 11.93 11.83
N PRO A 349 -11.15 10.78 12.46
CA PRO A 349 -10.45 10.72 13.73
C PRO A 349 -8.99 11.12 13.55
N ASP A 350 -8.49 11.88 14.52
CA ASP A 350 -7.08 11.87 14.83
C ASP A 350 -6.75 10.46 15.30
N ILE A 351 -5.79 9.83 14.64
CA ILE A 351 -5.43 8.47 15.02
C ILE A 351 -4.48 8.58 16.21
N PRO A 352 -4.84 8.08 17.39
CA PRO A 352 -3.98 8.13 18.55
C PRO A 352 -2.75 7.26 18.33
N GLU A 353 -1.63 7.63 18.95
CA GLU A 353 -0.35 6.91 18.81
C GLU A 353 -0.38 5.51 19.43
N ASP A 354 -1.32 5.26 20.35
CA ASP A 354 -1.44 4.05 21.15
C ASP A 354 -2.42 3.00 20.59
N ILE A 355 -3.48 3.39 19.87
CA ILE A 355 -4.53 2.47 19.36
C ILE A 355 -3.99 1.42 18.37
N TYR A 356 -2.90 1.71 17.65
CA TYR A 356 -2.29 0.78 16.67
C TYR A 356 -0.99 0.11 17.13
N THR A 357 -0.63 0.23 18.41
CA THR A 357 0.56 -0.42 18.97
C THR A 357 0.58 -1.95 18.80
N ASN A 358 -0.57 -2.58 18.52
CA ASN A 358 -0.69 -4.03 18.37
C ASN A 358 -0.80 -4.56 16.93
N PHE A 359 -1.08 -3.74 15.91
CA PHE A 359 -1.27 -4.27 14.56
C PHE A 359 -0.41 -3.63 13.48
N TYR A 360 -0.02 -2.36 13.59
CA TYR A 360 0.84 -1.73 12.58
C TYR A 360 1.54 -0.52 13.20
N LYS A 361 2.83 -0.62 13.54
CA LYS A 361 3.57 0.47 14.21
C LYS A 361 4.06 1.59 13.27
N GLU A 362 4.06 1.36 11.96
CA GLU A 362 4.50 2.34 10.94
C GLU A 362 3.37 2.87 10.05
N ILE A 363 2.16 2.32 10.16
CA ILE A 363 0.96 2.86 9.51
C ILE A 363 0.34 4.08 10.25
N PRO A 364 0.57 4.35 11.56
CA PRO A 364 -0.13 5.44 12.26
C PRO A 364 0.17 6.82 11.69
N TRP A 365 1.34 7.07 11.10
CA TRP A 365 1.64 8.36 10.47
C TRP A 365 1.02 8.47 9.08
N ALA A 366 1.03 7.40 8.28
CA ALA A 366 0.45 7.39 6.94
C ALA A 366 -1.07 7.50 6.98
N LEU A 367 -1.73 6.79 7.91
CA LEU A 367 -3.17 6.94 8.13
C LEU A 367 -3.51 8.30 8.76
N ARG A 368 -2.67 8.88 9.64
CA ARG A 368 -2.88 10.26 10.14
C ARG A 368 -2.78 11.28 9.02
N ALA A 369 -1.74 11.15 8.18
CA ALA A 369 -1.56 11.97 7.01
C ALA A 369 -2.75 11.81 6.06
N TYR A 370 -3.24 10.58 5.88
CA TYR A 370 -4.41 10.29 5.05
C TYR A 370 -5.70 10.90 5.61
N ASN A 371 -6.05 10.70 6.89
CA ASN A 371 -7.27 11.28 7.48
C ASN A 371 -7.21 12.82 7.46
N SER A 372 -6.04 13.40 7.76
CA SER A 372 -5.82 14.83 7.69
C SER A 372 -5.92 15.35 6.25
N TRP A 373 -5.35 14.63 5.29
CA TRP A 373 -5.42 14.95 3.86
C TRP A 373 -6.85 14.82 3.34
N GLY A 374 -7.55 13.72 3.62
CA GLY A 374 -8.94 13.48 3.19
C GLY A 374 -9.87 14.58 3.69
N TYR A 375 -9.80 14.92 4.99
CA TYR A 375 -10.53 16.06 5.56
C TYR A 375 -10.21 17.38 4.84
N LYS A 376 -8.92 17.70 4.67
CA LYS A 376 -8.48 18.97 4.05
C LYS A 376 -8.85 19.05 2.57
N ASN A 377 -8.67 17.96 1.84
CA ASN A 377 -8.98 17.86 0.42
C ASN A 377 -10.49 18.03 0.24
N GLU A 378 -11.30 17.20 0.91
CA GLU A 378 -12.76 17.29 0.81
C GLU A 378 -13.28 18.68 1.21
N LEU A 379 -12.78 19.26 2.30
CA LEU A 379 -13.14 20.63 2.70
C LEU A 379 -12.78 21.66 1.62
N ALA A 380 -11.60 21.54 1.00
CA ALA A 380 -11.19 22.43 -0.08
C ALA A 380 -12.12 22.30 -1.28
N LYS A 381 -12.57 21.09 -1.61
CA LYS A 381 -13.49 20.83 -2.73
C LYS A 381 -14.89 21.38 -2.50
N TYR A 382 -15.42 21.27 -1.28
CA TYR A 382 -16.67 21.96 -0.94
C TYR A 382 -16.58 23.49 -1.07
N LYS A 383 -15.42 24.08 -0.75
CA LYS A 383 -15.19 25.52 -0.93
C LYS A 383 -15.03 25.91 -2.40
N GLU A 384 -14.35 25.08 -3.18
CA GLU A 384 -14.13 25.30 -4.61
C GLU A 384 -15.44 25.22 -5.41
N LEU A 385 -16.35 24.34 -4.98
CA LEU A 385 -17.66 24.12 -5.59
C LEU A 385 -18.79 24.84 -4.82
N GLU A 386 -18.48 25.87 -4.03
CA GLU A 386 -19.47 26.60 -3.24
C GLU A 386 -20.56 27.20 -4.13
N GLY A 387 -21.82 26.90 -3.83
CA GLY A 387 -22.99 27.34 -4.61
C GLY A 387 -23.38 26.40 -5.75
N SER A 388 -22.61 25.33 -6.02
CA SER A 388 -23.03 24.27 -6.93
C SER A 388 -24.31 23.60 -6.42
N PRO A 389 -25.35 23.41 -7.25
CA PRO A 389 -26.54 22.68 -6.87
C PRO A 389 -26.30 21.16 -6.83
N PHE A 390 -25.14 20.68 -7.27
CA PHE A 390 -24.85 19.26 -7.43
C PHE A 390 -24.07 18.66 -6.27
N ILE A 391 -23.79 19.43 -5.22
CA ILE A 391 -23.15 18.92 -3.99
C ILE A 391 -23.97 19.31 -2.76
N ALA A 392 -23.73 18.64 -1.64
CA ALA A 392 -24.33 19.05 -0.38
C ALA A 392 -23.77 20.40 0.09
N GLU A 393 -24.62 21.26 0.64
CA GLU A 393 -24.18 22.57 1.16
C GLU A 393 -23.27 22.38 2.38
N LEU A 394 -22.05 22.92 2.31
CA LEU A 394 -21.14 23.03 3.44
C LEU A 394 -21.65 24.09 4.42
N LEU A 395 -22.06 23.67 5.62
CA LEU A 395 -22.61 24.56 6.64
C LEU A 395 -21.56 25.08 7.63
N ASP A 396 -20.66 24.20 8.05
CA ASP A 396 -19.57 24.51 8.97
C ASP A 396 -18.52 23.39 8.97
N TYR A 397 -17.39 23.61 9.64
CA TYR A 397 -16.36 22.60 9.86
C TYR A 397 -15.53 22.93 11.10
N GLY A 398 -14.79 21.95 11.61
CA GLY A 398 -13.89 22.21 12.73
C GLY A 398 -13.34 20.95 13.35
N ARG A 399 -12.69 21.13 14.51
CA ARG A 399 -12.16 20.03 15.30
C ARG A 399 -13.14 19.68 16.42
N VAL A 400 -13.27 18.39 16.72
CA VAL A 400 -13.99 17.94 17.91
C VAL A 400 -13.26 18.46 19.15
N VAL A 401 -13.99 19.20 19.98
CA VAL A 401 -13.50 19.72 21.27
C VAL A 401 -13.97 18.82 22.41
N LEU A 402 -15.22 18.34 22.33
CA LEU A 402 -15.80 17.43 23.31
C LEU A 402 -16.90 16.60 22.66
N SER A 403 -16.85 15.29 22.81
CA SER A 403 -17.89 14.36 22.38
C SER A 403 -17.84 13.12 23.27
N ASN A 404 -19.01 12.51 23.50
CA ASN A 404 -19.08 11.18 24.12
C ASN A 404 -18.97 10.04 23.08
N GLU A 405 -19.28 10.34 21.81
CA GLU A 405 -19.40 9.35 20.74
C GLU A 405 -18.22 9.35 19.77
N LEU A 406 -17.50 10.48 19.69
CA LEU A 406 -16.37 10.67 18.78
C LEU A 406 -15.10 10.95 19.57
N GLU A 407 -13.99 10.43 19.06
CA GLU A 407 -12.65 10.74 19.54
C GLU A 407 -12.22 12.13 19.05
N ASP A 408 -10.98 12.52 19.39
CA ASP A 408 -10.35 13.70 18.80
C ASP A 408 -10.29 13.54 17.27
N GLY A 409 -10.54 14.62 16.52
CA GLY A 409 -10.51 14.57 15.07
C GLY A 409 -11.17 15.79 14.43
N ASN A 410 -11.22 15.78 13.10
CA ASN A 410 -11.81 16.85 12.31
C ASN A 410 -13.18 16.44 11.76
N LEU A 411 -14.08 17.40 11.58
CA LEU A 411 -15.40 17.17 11.01
C LEU A 411 -15.78 18.24 9.99
N ILE A 412 -16.64 17.83 9.07
CA ILE A 412 -17.35 18.68 8.11
C ILE A 412 -18.84 18.50 8.37
N ILE A 413 -19.58 19.60 8.43
CA ILE A 413 -21.04 19.63 8.62
C ILE A 413 -21.67 20.02 7.29
N LEU A 414 -22.49 19.12 6.76
CA LEU A 414 -23.21 19.26 5.51
C LEU A 414 -24.70 19.32 5.76
N ARG A 415 -25.43 20.10 4.96
CA ARG A 415 -26.90 20.02 4.94
C ARG A 415 -27.31 18.60 4.54
N LYS A 416 -28.25 18.01 5.29
CA LYS A 416 -28.80 16.70 4.93
C LYS A 416 -29.60 16.82 3.63
N VAL A 417 -29.23 16.00 2.64
CA VAL A 417 -29.94 15.89 1.35
C VAL A 417 -31.20 15.02 1.53
N PRO A 418 -32.39 15.45 1.09
CA PRO A 418 -33.65 14.72 1.29
C PRO A 418 -33.88 13.56 0.30
N GLY A 419 -32.81 13.05 -0.34
CA GLY A 419 -32.87 12.02 -1.37
C GLY A 419 -32.62 10.60 -0.86
N GLU A 420 -32.57 9.66 -1.80
CA GLU A 420 -32.16 8.27 -1.58
C GLU A 420 -30.84 7.98 -2.30
N PRO A 421 -29.94 7.15 -1.73
CA PRO A 421 -28.74 6.70 -2.44
C PRO A 421 -29.12 5.96 -3.73
N PHE A 422 -28.41 6.28 -4.81
CA PHE A 422 -28.63 5.64 -6.10
C PHE A 422 -28.26 4.16 -6.03
N SER A 423 -29.07 3.32 -6.68
CA SER A 423 -28.86 1.87 -6.68
C SER A 423 -29.36 1.24 -7.97
N ASN A 424 -28.87 0.04 -8.29
CA ASN A 424 -29.32 -0.71 -9.46
C ASN A 424 -30.84 -1.00 -9.40
N GLN A 425 -31.36 -1.30 -8.21
CA GLN A 425 -32.80 -1.52 -8.03
C GLN A 425 -33.60 -0.24 -8.30
N MET A 426 -33.09 0.93 -7.88
CA MET A 426 -33.72 2.20 -8.20
C MET A 426 -33.75 2.42 -9.73
N TRP A 427 -32.63 2.18 -10.40
CA TRP A 427 -32.49 2.32 -11.85
C TRP A 427 -33.44 1.41 -12.65
N GLU A 428 -33.57 0.14 -12.26
CA GLU A 428 -34.50 -0.82 -12.88
C GLU A 428 -35.96 -0.41 -12.75
N ASN A 429 -36.30 0.35 -11.71
CA ASN A 429 -37.65 0.84 -11.46
C ASN A 429 -37.92 2.23 -12.04
N PHE A 430 -36.90 2.92 -12.58
CA PHE A 430 -37.10 4.18 -13.27
C PHE A 430 -37.85 3.97 -14.58
N SER A 431 -38.82 4.84 -14.84
CA SER A 431 -39.36 5.05 -16.18
C SER A 431 -38.27 5.54 -17.13
N VAL A 432 -38.51 5.41 -18.44
CA VAL A 432 -37.57 5.90 -19.47
C VAL A 432 -37.29 7.40 -19.28
N GLU A 433 -38.33 8.16 -18.94
CA GLU A 433 -38.24 9.59 -18.66
C GLU A 433 -37.40 9.89 -17.41
N GLU A 434 -37.51 9.08 -16.34
CA GLU A 434 -36.69 9.21 -15.14
C GLU A 434 -35.22 8.84 -15.39
N GLN A 435 -34.96 7.77 -16.15
CA GLN A 435 -33.60 7.40 -16.55
C GLN A 435 -32.92 8.51 -17.36
N GLU A 436 -33.66 9.12 -18.28
CA GLU A 436 -33.14 10.24 -19.08
C GLU A 436 -32.89 11.49 -18.23
N ALA A 437 -33.82 11.85 -17.35
CA ALA A 437 -33.63 12.95 -16.42
C ALA A 437 -32.42 12.73 -15.51
N PHE A 438 -32.24 11.51 -15.00
CA PHE A 438 -31.09 11.14 -14.17
C PHE A 438 -29.77 11.28 -14.92
N ARG A 439 -29.69 10.78 -16.17
CA ARG A 439 -28.49 10.94 -17.03
C ARG A 439 -28.17 12.41 -17.27
N GLN A 440 -29.18 13.22 -17.59
CA GLN A 440 -28.98 14.65 -17.83
C GLN A 440 -28.46 15.38 -16.59
N GLN A 441 -28.97 15.03 -15.40
CA GLN A 441 -28.49 15.59 -14.14
C GLN A 441 -27.06 15.15 -13.81
N LEU A 442 -26.70 13.88 -14.03
CA LEU A 442 -25.31 13.42 -13.89
C LEU A 442 -24.37 14.17 -14.85
N SER A 443 -24.75 14.31 -16.12
CA SER A 443 -23.97 15.07 -17.09
C SER A 443 -23.81 16.53 -16.68
N ALA A 444 -24.86 17.16 -16.16
CA ALA A 444 -24.80 18.54 -15.67
C ALA A 444 -23.88 18.66 -14.45
N ALA A 445 -23.95 17.71 -13.50
CA ALA A 445 -23.09 17.67 -12.32
C ALA A 445 -21.61 17.55 -12.68
N PHE A 446 -21.24 16.59 -13.53
CA PHE A 446 -19.83 16.44 -13.91
C PHE A 446 -19.35 17.55 -14.83
N LYS A 447 -20.22 18.15 -15.65
CA LYS A 447 -19.89 19.38 -16.36
C LYS A 447 -19.54 20.52 -15.39
N ASP A 448 -20.33 20.69 -14.33
CA ASP A 448 -20.05 21.70 -13.29
C ASP A 448 -18.69 21.46 -12.62
N PHE A 449 -18.33 20.21 -12.33
CA PHE A 449 -16.99 19.86 -11.84
C PHE A 449 -15.90 20.24 -12.84
N ARG A 450 -16.09 19.95 -14.14
CA ARG A 450 -15.14 20.30 -15.20
C ARG A 450 -14.99 21.80 -15.41
N ASP A 451 -16.08 22.56 -15.26
CA ASP A 451 -16.04 24.02 -15.31
C ASP A 451 -15.16 24.61 -14.18
N HIS A 452 -14.98 23.86 -13.08
CA HIS A 452 -14.03 24.15 -11.99
C HIS A 452 -12.69 23.42 -12.14
N HIS A 453 -12.42 22.79 -13.28
CA HIS A 453 -11.22 21.99 -13.53
C HIS A 453 -11.06 20.78 -12.60
N LEU A 454 -12.15 20.13 -12.21
CA LEU A 454 -12.17 18.97 -11.30
C LEU A 454 -12.70 17.68 -11.94
N VAL A 455 -12.19 16.55 -11.48
CA VAL A 455 -12.63 15.18 -11.79
C VAL A 455 -12.93 14.41 -10.51
N HIS A 456 -13.95 13.57 -10.52
CA HIS A 456 -14.29 12.74 -9.36
C HIS A 456 -13.77 11.31 -9.57
N LYS A 457 -12.62 10.97 -8.97
CA LYS A 457 -11.96 9.68 -9.21
C LYS A 457 -12.70 8.48 -8.62
N ASP A 458 -13.54 8.70 -7.62
CA ASP A 458 -14.39 7.66 -6.99
C ASP A 458 -15.87 7.84 -7.32
N ALA A 459 -16.19 8.12 -8.59
CA ALA A 459 -17.58 8.29 -9.03
C ALA A 459 -18.28 6.92 -9.09
N THR A 460 -18.80 6.47 -7.96
CA THR A 460 -19.58 5.24 -7.82
C THR A 460 -21.03 5.55 -7.48
N LYS A 461 -21.91 4.57 -7.68
CA LYS A 461 -23.35 4.71 -7.34
C LYS A 461 -23.60 5.07 -5.86
N ASP A 462 -22.71 4.64 -4.96
CA ASP A 462 -22.83 4.90 -3.52
C ASP A 462 -22.57 6.38 -3.18
N ASN A 463 -21.90 7.12 -4.07
CA ASN A 463 -21.57 8.53 -3.92
C ASN A 463 -22.56 9.44 -4.68
N VAL A 464 -23.74 8.90 -5.05
CA VAL A 464 -24.78 9.63 -5.77
C VAL A 464 -26.10 9.54 -5.02
N MET A 465 -26.71 10.68 -4.73
CA MET A 465 -28.05 10.78 -4.18
C MET A 465 -29.03 11.23 -5.25
N TRP A 466 -30.22 10.63 -5.28
CA TRP A 466 -31.31 11.05 -6.15
C TRP A 466 -32.46 11.64 -5.34
N ILE A 467 -32.84 12.88 -5.66
CA ILE A 467 -34.01 13.56 -5.10
C ILE A 467 -35.14 13.44 -6.10
N LYS A 468 -35.99 12.43 -5.92
CA LYS A 468 -36.99 12.04 -6.91
C LYS A 468 -37.97 13.17 -7.28
N ASP A 469 -38.47 13.89 -6.28
CA ASP A 469 -39.48 14.93 -6.48
C ASP A 469 -38.92 16.15 -7.23
N GLU A 470 -37.64 16.44 -7.04
CA GLU A 470 -36.93 17.56 -7.67
C GLU A 470 -36.24 17.15 -8.98
N ARG A 471 -36.17 15.84 -9.24
CA ARG A 471 -35.39 15.23 -10.34
C ARG A 471 -33.96 15.77 -10.36
N GLN A 472 -33.30 15.74 -9.21
CA GLN A 472 -31.98 16.30 -9.00
C GLN A 472 -31.02 15.25 -8.46
N VAL A 473 -29.78 15.29 -8.98
CA VAL A 473 -28.66 14.51 -8.44
C VAL A 473 -27.84 15.38 -7.50
N VAL A 474 -27.40 14.77 -6.39
CA VAL A 474 -26.34 15.33 -5.54
C VAL A 474 -25.19 14.34 -5.45
N ILE A 475 -23.99 14.79 -5.79
CA ILE A 475 -22.73 14.07 -5.67
C ILE A 475 -22.21 14.23 -4.24
N LEU A 476 -21.82 13.11 -3.65
CA LEU A 476 -21.28 13.02 -2.29
C LEU A 476 -19.81 12.59 -2.32
N ASP A 477 -19.18 12.64 -1.16
CA ASP A 477 -17.85 12.08 -0.91
C ASP A 477 -16.74 12.67 -1.80
N LEU A 478 -16.48 13.97 -1.63
CA LEU A 478 -15.56 14.71 -2.49
C LEU A 478 -14.07 14.47 -2.15
N GLU A 479 -13.75 13.46 -1.33
CA GLU A 479 -12.38 13.19 -0.88
C GLU A 479 -11.46 12.73 -2.00
N SER A 480 -12.03 12.10 -3.04
CA SER A 480 -11.32 11.61 -4.23
C SER A 480 -11.44 12.57 -5.42
N VAL A 481 -11.88 13.81 -5.21
CA VAL A 481 -11.96 14.82 -6.26
C VAL A 481 -10.59 15.47 -6.47
N GLU A 482 -10.12 15.46 -7.71
CA GLU A 482 -8.78 15.89 -8.12
C GLU A 482 -8.84 16.89 -9.28
N PRO A 483 -7.76 17.64 -9.56
CA PRO A 483 -7.65 18.45 -10.77
C PRO A 483 -7.78 17.61 -12.06
N THR A 484 -8.44 18.16 -13.07
CA THR A 484 -8.64 17.52 -14.37
C THR A 484 -7.31 17.39 -15.11
N GLN A 485 -7.03 16.21 -15.65
CA GLN A 485 -5.91 15.96 -16.57
C GLN A 485 -6.39 16.04 -18.03
N PRO A 486 -5.56 16.52 -18.99
CA PRO A 486 -5.97 16.69 -20.39
C PRO A 486 -6.54 15.43 -21.06
N GLU A 487 -6.09 14.26 -20.62
CA GLU A 487 -6.46 12.94 -21.14
C GLU A 487 -7.69 12.31 -20.48
N TYR A 488 -8.33 12.95 -19.49
CA TYR A 488 -9.43 12.35 -18.75
C TYR A 488 -10.74 12.39 -19.58
N PRO A 489 -11.38 11.23 -19.89
CA PRO A 489 -12.57 11.23 -20.75
C PRO A 489 -13.77 11.96 -20.13
N ASP A 490 -14.51 12.69 -20.95
CA ASP A 490 -15.66 13.50 -20.51
C ASP A 490 -16.82 12.66 -19.90
N ASP A 491 -16.89 11.36 -20.19
CA ASP A 491 -17.98 10.48 -19.77
C ASP A 491 -17.58 9.36 -18.80
N MET A 492 -16.35 9.38 -18.28
CA MET A 492 -15.80 8.30 -17.45
C MET A 492 -16.60 8.13 -16.15
N GLU A 493 -16.93 9.20 -15.43
CA GLU A 493 -17.70 9.11 -14.19
C GLU A 493 -19.11 8.57 -14.41
N ILE A 494 -19.77 8.99 -15.49
CA ILE A 494 -21.14 8.56 -15.83
C ILE A 494 -21.16 7.06 -16.14
N LYS A 495 -20.17 6.57 -16.91
CA LYS A 495 -20.02 5.15 -17.21
C LYS A 495 -19.79 4.32 -15.94
N SER A 496 -18.95 4.83 -15.03
CA SER A 496 -18.67 4.20 -13.75
C SER A 496 -19.93 4.07 -12.88
N ILE A 497 -20.74 5.11 -12.78
CA ILE A 497 -21.98 5.11 -11.97
C ILE A 497 -23.04 4.18 -12.56
N LEU A 498 -23.21 4.19 -13.88
CA LEU A 498 -24.27 3.42 -14.55
C LEU A 498 -23.88 1.97 -14.86
N ASP A 499 -22.67 1.55 -14.45
CA ASP A 499 -22.15 0.19 -14.67
C ASP A 499 -22.31 -0.24 -16.15
N MET A 500 -22.19 0.75 -17.06
CA MET A 500 -22.21 0.50 -18.49
C MET A 500 -20.85 -0.06 -18.85
N SER A 501 -20.67 -1.34 -18.55
CA SER A 501 -19.68 -2.17 -19.22
C SER A 501 -19.68 -1.77 -20.68
N VAL A 502 -18.53 -1.26 -21.12
CA VAL A 502 -18.20 -1.07 -22.52
C VAL A 502 -18.51 -2.41 -23.18
N VAL A 503 -19.66 -2.51 -23.84
CA VAL A 503 -19.83 -3.48 -24.91
C VAL A 503 -18.85 -3.01 -25.97
N ILE A 504 -17.68 -3.66 -25.96
CA ILE A 504 -16.64 -3.52 -26.99
C ILE A 504 -17.25 -3.86 -28.35
#